data_AF-A0A849Z3X2-F1
#
_entry.id   AF-A0A849Z3X2-F1
#
_cell.length_a   1.000
_cell.length_b   1.000
_cell.length_c   1.000
_cell.angle_alpha   90.00
_cell.angle_beta   90.00
_cell.angle_gamma   90.00
#
_symmetry.space_group_name_H-M   'P 1'
#
loop_
_entity.id
_entity.type
_entity.pdbx_description
1 polymer ?
#
loop_
_entity_poly.entity_id
_entity_poly.type
_entity_poly.pdbx_seq_one_letter_code
_entity_poly.pdbx_strand_id
1 'polypeptide(L)'
;FAIAALALTTVLACADEEEATGIPVEQFVAELRGATCERLVRCTYAPDQASCEAAIPTDRGIVQAVASVISGDLTYDPLKGRACVDAVREHKCEGDYFLPRTLRETCDPVFGKRKGEGAACFSGSECQGVDADCEKEADCRDACCQGVCKLAGGTAGVGAPCDQKTPCSPDLVCLQNEGGGSGDGGGPEGNRSCQPRVGPGSQCNDPFECIEGYGCDPATGTCFKQADSKATCNPTLAAPGCAAQAEYCDTASSTCVPLPGDGQPCVTNGFVTDACALYAQCVMGTCQRLPSADQACLNGECLGLLECSGGEGGGQPTDAVCLPLQPSPVCVL
;
A
#
# COMPACT_ATOMS: atom_id res chain seq x y z
N PHE A 1 19.51 -53.89 -41.51
CA PHE A 1 18.75 -52.63 -41.43
C PHE A 1 17.43 -52.92 -40.75
N ALA A 2 17.34 -52.66 -39.44
CA ALA A 2 16.13 -52.83 -38.66
C ALA A 2 15.60 -51.44 -38.28
N ILE A 3 14.42 -51.10 -38.77
CA ILE A 3 13.72 -49.85 -38.48
C ILE A 3 12.82 -50.13 -37.28
N ALA A 4 13.18 -49.58 -36.12
CA ALA A 4 12.37 -49.63 -34.91
C ALA A 4 11.37 -48.46 -34.94
N ALA A 5 10.09 -48.78 -35.07
CA ALA A 5 8.99 -47.84 -34.98
C ALA A 5 8.69 -47.55 -33.51
N LEU A 6 9.00 -46.33 -33.04
CA LEU A 6 8.55 -45.82 -31.75
C LEU A 6 7.08 -45.39 -31.88
N ALA A 7 6.18 -46.12 -31.22
CA ALA A 7 4.80 -45.71 -31.08
C ALA A 7 4.71 -44.61 -30.00
N LEU A 8 4.45 -43.38 -30.43
CA LEU A 8 4.21 -42.23 -29.56
C LEU A 8 2.75 -42.29 -29.07
N THR A 9 2.52 -42.87 -27.89
CA THR A 9 1.22 -42.81 -27.20
C THR A 9 1.04 -41.40 -26.63
N THR A 10 0.34 -40.54 -27.36
CA THR A 10 -0.21 -39.29 -26.84
C THR A 10 -1.31 -39.61 -25.84
N VAL A 11 -0.98 -39.60 -24.55
CA VAL A 11 -1.95 -39.57 -23.48
C VAL A 11 -2.63 -38.21 -23.56
N LEU A 12 -3.82 -38.15 -24.17
CA LEU A 12 -4.77 -37.05 -23.98
C LEU A 12 -5.20 -37.10 -22.51
N ALA A 13 -4.40 -36.47 -21.64
CA ALA A 13 -4.87 -36.11 -20.33
C ALA A 13 -6.01 -35.12 -20.54
N CYS A 14 -7.25 -35.58 -20.37
CA CYS A 14 -8.38 -34.71 -20.10
C CYS A 14 -8.01 -33.96 -18.82
N ALA A 15 -7.40 -32.79 -18.97
CA ALA A 15 -7.35 -31.83 -17.89
C ALA A 15 -8.81 -31.46 -17.64
N ASP A 16 -9.38 -32.04 -16.59
CA ASP A 16 -10.63 -31.55 -16.04
C ASP A 16 -10.42 -30.04 -15.81
N GLU A 17 -11.10 -29.22 -16.62
CA GLU A 17 -11.10 -27.78 -16.44
C GLU A 17 -11.70 -27.53 -15.06
N GLU A 18 -10.82 -27.31 -14.08
CA GLU A 18 -11.20 -27.00 -12.71
C GLU A 18 -11.95 -25.66 -12.77
N GLU A 19 -13.28 -25.72 -12.81
CA GLU A 19 -14.11 -24.52 -12.85
C GLU A 19 -13.71 -23.64 -11.68
N ALA A 20 -13.20 -22.44 -11.98
CA ALA A 20 -12.71 -21.52 -10.96
C ALA A 20 -13.83 -21.27 -9.95
N THR A 21 -13.68 -21.85 -8.75
CA THR A 21 -14.68 -21.70 -7.70
C THR A 21 -14.55 -20.29 -7.10
N GLY A 22 -15.58 -19.48 -7.30
CA GLY A 22 -15.67 -18.16 -6.67
C GLY A 22 -15.64 -18.25 -5.14
N ILE A 23 -15.27 -17.15 -4.48
CA ILE A 23 -15.26 -17.05 -3.01
C ILE A 23 -16.66 -16.67 -2.55
N PRO A 24 -17.29 -17.33 -1.56
CA PRO A 24 -18.54 -16.85 -0.99
C PRO A 24 -18.31 -15.57 -0.16
N VAL A 25 -19.28 -14.67 -0.10
CA VAL A 25 -19.10 -13.33 0.51
C VAL A 25 -18.64 -13.39 1.97
N GLU A 26 -19.06 -14.41 2.71
CA GLU A 26 -18.70 -14.64 4.11
C GLU A 26 -17.21 -14.99 4.30
N GLN A 27 -16.56 -15.53 3.27
CA GLN A 27 -15.14 -15.89 3.29
C GLN A 27 -14.24 -14.79 2.71
N PHE A 28 -14.80 -13.90 1.89
CA PHE A 28 -14.05 -12.89 1.16
C PHE A 28 -13.13 -12.05 2.04
N VAL A 29 -13.62 -11.59 3.19
CA VAL A 29 -12.86 -10.77 4.13
C VAL A 29 -11.62 -11.49 4.66
N ALA A 30 -11.79 -12.74 5.09
CA ALA A 30 -10.70 -13.54 5.64
C ALA A 30 -9.68 -13.92 4.55
N GLU A 31 -10.16 -14.29 3.36
CA GLU A 31 -9.30 -14.62 2.22
C GLU A 31 -8.49 -13.40 1.73
N LEU A 32 -9.11 -12.24 1.63
CA LEU A 32 -8.44 -11.00 1.24
C LEU A 32 -7.37 -10.58 2.27
N ARG A 33 -7.68 -10.68 3.56
CA ARG A 33 -6.70 -10.42 4.63
C ARG A 33 -5.55 -11.41 4.58
N GLY A 34 -5.85 -12.71 4.41
CA GLY A 34 -4.84 -13.76 4.27
C GLY A 34 -3.89 -13.50 3.09
N ALA A 35 -4.44 -13.18 1.91
CA ALA A 35 -3.67 -12.82 0.72
C ALA A 35 -2.83 -11.55 0.89
N THR A 36 -3.38 -10.53 1.56
CA THR A 36 -2.65 -9.30 1.89
C THR A 36 -1.45 -9.61 2.78
N CYS A 37 -1.65 -10.43 3.80
CA CYS A 37 -0.58 -10.83 4.70
C CYS A 37 0.47 -11.73 4.05
N GLU A 38 0.05 -12.65 3.19
CA GLU A 38 0.97 -13.49 2.41
C GLU A 38 1.89 -12.62 1.54
N ARG A 39 1.31 -11.62 0.87
CA ARG A 39 2.08 -10.64 0.10
C ARG A 39 3.03 -9.84 0.99
N LEU A 40 2.56 -9.31 2.13
CA LEU A 40 3.40 -8.52 3.04
C LEU A 40 4.59 -9.31 3.59
N VAL A 41 4.40 -10.57 3.93
CA VAL A 41 5.48 -11.46 4.37
C VAL A 41 6.46 -11.72 3.23
N ARG A 42 5.96 -12.05 2.03
CA ARG A 42 6.82 -12.23 0.84
C ARG A 42 7.63 -10.98 0.53
N CYS A 43 7.01 -9.81 0.67
CA CYS A 43 7.64 -8.52 0.44
C CYS A 43 8.40 -7.98 1.67
N THR A 44 8.58 -8.79 2.72
CA THR A 44 9.36 -8.45 3.93
C THR A 44 8.86 -7.22 4.71
N TYR A 45 7.58 -6.87 4.57
CA TYR A 45 6.90 -5.87 5.39
C TYR A 45 6.38 -6.43 6.72
N ALA A 46 6.19 -7.75 6.79
CA ALA A 46 5.83 -8.46 7.99
C ALA A 46 6.78 -9.64 8.19
N PRO A 47 7.09 -10.03 9.44
CA PRO A 47 8.03 -11.12 9.69
C PRO A 47 7.45 -12.49 9.35
N ASP A 48 6.14 -12.67 9.58
CA ASP A 48 5.41 -13.91 9.37
C ASP A 48 3.90 -13.66 9.28
N GLN A 49 3.16 -14.67 8.80
CA GLN A 49 1.71 -14.57 8.55
C GLN A 49 0.93 -14.25 9.82
N ALA A 50 1.27 -14.91 10.93
CA ALA A 50 0.54 -14.78 12.18
C ALA A 50 0.72 -13.38 12.80
N SER A 51 1.96 -12.89 12.83
CA SER A 51 2.26 -11.51 13.23
C SER A 51 1.60 -10.49 12.31
N CYS A 52 1.58 -10.74 11.00
CA CYS A 52 0.88 -9.87 10.05
C CYS A 52 -0.62 -9.78 10.34
N GLU A 53 -1.28 -10.93 10.46
CA GLU A 53 -2.71 -10.97 10.75
C GLU A 53 -3.00 -10.30 12.10
N ALA A 54 -2.20 -10.55 13.14
CA ALA A 54 -2.37 -9.88 14.44
C ALA A 54 -2.21 -8.35 14.36
N ALA A 55 -1.30 -7.85 13.51
CA ALA A 55 -0.96 -6.43 13.43
C ALA A 55 -1.81 -5.63 12.43
N ILE A 56 -2.43 -6.29 11.45
CA ILE A 56 -3.18 -5.63 10.40
C ILE A 56 -4.68 -5.87 10.61
N PRO A 57 -5.43 -4.83 11.00
CA PRO A 57 -6.87 -4.94 11.13
C PRO A 57 -7.49 -5.20 9.76
N THR A 58 -8.64 -5.86 9.77
CA THR A 58 -9.45 -5.98 8.57
C THR A 58 -9.84 -4.60 8.05
N ASP A 59 -9.74 -4.40 6.73
CA ASP A 59 -10.16 -3.16 6.10
C ASP A 59 -11.64 -2.86 6.39
N ARG A 60 -11.88 -1.70 7.02
CA ARG A 60 -13.21 -1.27 7.46
C ARG A 60 -14.17 -1.09 6.29
N GLY A 61 -13.68 -0.55 5.18
CA GLY A 61 -14.47 -0.36 3.96
C GLY A 61 -14.93 -1.68 3.36
N ILE A 62 -14.09 -2.72 3.41
CA ILE A 62 -14.45 -4.08 2.97
C ILE A 62 -15.48 -4.72 3.91
N VAL A 63 -15.32 -4.59 5.22
CA VAL A 63 -16.32 -5.11 6.19
C VAL A 63 -17.66 -4.43 6.00
N GLN A 64 -17.67 -3.10 5.84
CA GLN A 64 -18.88 -2.33 5.55
C GLN A 64 -19.52 -2.77 4.23
N ALA A 65 -18.73 -3.00 3.17
CA ALA A 65 -19.25 -3.48 1.89
C ALA A 65 -19.93 -4.84 2.01
N VAL A 66 -19.33 -5.78 2.78
CA VAL A 66 -19.94 -7.09 3.05
C VAL A 66 -21.24 -6.95 3.83
N ALA A 67 -21.28 -6.09 4.85
CA ALA A 67 -22.53 -5.79 5.56
C ALA A 67 -23.61 -5.24 4.62
N SER A 68 -23.26 -4.33 3.71
CA SER A 68 -24.16 -3.78 2.69
C SER A 68 -24.61 -4.82 1.64
N VAL A 69 -23.82 -5.85 1.37
CA VAL A 69 -24.26 -6.99 0.54
C VAL A 69 -25.31 -7.81 1.28
N ILE A 70 -25.09 -8.06 2.57
CA ILE A 70 -26.02 -8.83 3.42
C ILE A 70 -27.35 -8.08 3.60
N SER A 71 -27.34 -6.74 3.70
CA SER A 71 -28.56 -5.91 3.74
C SER A 71 -29.27 -5.79 2.38
N GLY A 72 -28.58 -6.11 1.28
CA GLY A 72 -29.09 -6.03 -0.09
C GLY A 72 -28.87 -4.67 -0.79
N ASP A 73 -28.12 -3.75 -0.17
CA ASP A 73 -27.77 -2.45 -0.74
C ASP A 73 -26.70 -2.56 -1.83
N LEU A 74 -25.79 -3.53 -1.68
CA LEU A 74 -24.78 -3.89 -2.68
C LEU A 74 -25.00 -5.31 -3.21
N THR A 75 -24.41 -5.61 -4.36
CA THR A 75 -24.27 -6.99 -4.86
C THR A 75 -22.83 -7.44 -4.78
N TYR A 76 -22.60 -8.74 -4.64
CA TYR A 76 -21.27 -9.34 -4.62
C TYR A 76 -21.09 -10.31 -5.79
N ASP A 77 -19.96 -10.24 -6.48
CA ASP A 77 -19.56 -11.19 -7.53
C ASP A 77 -18.46 -12.13 -6.99
N PRO A 78 -18.75 -13.42 -6.77
CA PRO A 78 -17.81 -14.36 -6.17
C PRO A 78 -16.59 -14.67 -7.05
N LEU A 79 -16.74 -14.60 -8.38
CA LEU A 79 -15.63 -14.81 -9.31
C LEU A 79 -14.69 -13.60 -9.33
N LYS A 80 -15.25 -12.38 -9.28
CA LYS A 80 -14.45 -11.16 -9.11
C LYS A 80 -13.78 -11.12 -7.74
N GLY A 81 -14.45 -11.60 -6.70
CA GLY A 81 -13.87 -11.78 -5.37
C GLY A 81 -12.60 -12.64 -5.41
N ARG A 82 -12.68 -13.83 -6.03
CA ARG A 82 -11.52 -14.72 -6.25
C ARG A 82 -10.40 -14.00 -7.01
N ALA A 83 -10.72 -13.39 -8.15
CA ALA A 83 -9.74 -12.68 -8.96
C ALA A 83 -9.04 -11.53 -8.21
N CYS A 84 -9.76 -10.79 -7.37
CA CYS A 84 -9.18 -9.75 -6.52
C CYS A 84 -8.22 -10.34 -5.47
N VAL A 85 -8.63 -11.39 -4.74
CA VAL A 85 -7.77 -12.05 -3.74
C VAL A 85 -6.49 -12.59 -4.38
N ASP A 86 -6.61 -13.24 -5.54
CA ASP A 86 -5.47 -13.78 -6.26
C ASP A 86 -4.56 -12.66 -6.78
N ALA A 87 -5.15 -11.57 -7.31
CA ALA A 87 -4.38 -10.40 -7.73
C ALA A 87 -3.61 -9.76 -6.56
N VAL A 88 -4.21 -9.65 -5.36
CA VAL A 88 -3.51 -9.16 -4.15
C VAL A 88 -2.39 -10.12 -3.76
N ARG A 89 -2.66 -11.42 -3.75
CA ARG A 89 -1.68 -12.45 -3.38
C ARG A 89 -0.49 -12.44 -4.33
N GLU A 90 -0.72 -12.31 -5.63
CA GLU A 90 0.33 -12.37 -6.66
C GLU A 90 0.99 -11.03 -6.95
N HIS A 91 0.47 -9.93 -6.38
CA HIS A 91 1.00 -8.61 -6.66
C HIS A 91 2.47 -8.50 -6.24
N LYS A 92 3.24 -7.87 -7.12
CA LYS A 92 4.69 -7.69 -6.98
C LYS A 92 5.04 -6.81 -5.75
N CYS A 93 6.31 -6.82 -5.35
CA CYS A 93 6.79 -6.08 -4.18
C CYS A 93 7.34 -4.68 -4.53
N GLU A 94 7.49 -4.42 -5.82
CA GLU A 94 8.00 -3.18 -6.37
C GLU A 94 6.91 -2.11 -6.52
N GLY A 95 7.29 -0.84 -6.29
CA GLY A 95 6.45 0.33 -6.48
C GLY A 95 6.28 1.18 -5.22
N ASP A 96 5.80 2.41 -5.41
CA ASP A 96 5.66 3.39 -4.32
C ASP A 96 4.38 3.21 -3.50
N TYR A 97 3.39 2.52 -4.07
CA TYR A 97 2.07 2.36 -3.48
C TYR A 97 1.83 0.93 -3.03
N PHE A 98 1.36 0.79 -1.78
CA PHE A 98 0.98 -0.51 -1.25
C PHE A 98 -0.17 -1.14 -2.05
N LEU A 99 -1.14 -0.33 -2.49
CA LEU A 99 -2.26 -0.74 -3.35
C LEU A 99 -2.24 0.09 -4.64
N PRO A 100 -1.48 -0.30 -5.67
CA PRO A 100 -1.43 0.45 -6.91
C PRO A 100 -2.80 0.43 -7.60
N ARG A 101 -3.03 1.43 -8.45
CA ARG A 101 -4.31 1.62 -9.16
C ARG A 101 -4.76 0.37 -9.91
N THR A 102 -3.86 -0.35 -10.56
CA THR A 102 -4.17 -1.58 -11.30
C THR A 102 -4.78 -2.67 -10.41
N LEU A 103 -4.30 -2.80 -9.18
CA LEU A 103 -4.86 -3.71 -8.19
C LEU A 103 -6.25 -3.26 -7.74
N ARG A 104 -6.41 -1.95 -7.53
CA ARG A 104 -7.71 -1.37 -7.17
C ARG A 104 -8.73 -1.52 -8.31
N GLU A 105 -8.34 -1.30 -9.56
CA GLU A 105 -9.15 -1.56 -10.77
C GLU A 105 -9.58 -3.03 -10.88
N THR A 106 -8.71 -3.95 -10.48
CA THR A 106 -9.01 -5.39 -10.47
C THR A 106 -10.03 -5.75 -9.39
N CYS A 107 -9.96 -5.08 -8.23
CA CYS A 107 -10.84 -5.31 -7.08
C CYS A 107 -12.14 -4.49 -7.08
N ASP A 108 -12.18 -3.39 -7.83
CA ASP A 108 -13.34 -2.51 -7.99
C ASP A 108 -14.66 -3.21 -8.38
N PRO A 109 -14.69 -4.22 -9.28
CA PRO A 109 -15.92 -4.90 -9.67
C PRO A 109 -16.40 -5.97 -8.67
N VAL A 110 -15.68 -6.22 -7.56
CA VAL A 110 -16.11 -7.21 -6.54
C VAL A 110 -17.48 -6.86 -5.97
N PHE A 111 -17.74 -5.57 -5.76
CA PHE A 111 -19.02 -5.05 -5.27
C PHE A 111 -19.74 -4.27 -6.39
N GLY A 112 -20.93 -4.75 -6.74
CA GLY A 112 -21.84 -4.13 -7.71
C GLY A 112 -22.97 -3.32 -7.04
N LYS A 113 -23.82 -2.68 -7.87
CA LYS A 113 -24.86 -1.72 -7.44
C LYS A 113 -24.36 -0.56 -6.58
N ARG A 114 -23.09 -0.19 -6.76
CA ARG A 114 -22.50 0.97 -6.10
C ARG A 114 -23.21 2.26 -6.52
N LYS A 115 -23.18 3.22 -5.62
CA LYS A 115 -23.90 4.48 -5.67
C LYS A 115 -23.09 5.52 -6.46
N GLY A 116 -23.75 6.23 -7.36
CA GLY A 116 -23.12 7.29 -8.14
C GLY A 116 -22.72 8.50 -7.29
N GLU A 117 -21.94 9.42 -7.88
CA GLU A 117 -21.56 10.69 -7.25
C GLU A 117 -22.80 11.47 -6.75
N GLY A 118 -22.70 12.04 -5.55
CA GLY A 118 -23.80 12.80 -4.93
C GLY A 118 -24.79 11.95 -4.13
N ALA A 119 -24.73 10.61 -4.21
CA ALA A 119 -25.58 9.73 -3.43
C ALA A 119 -25.08 9.53 -1.99
N ALA A 120 -25.98 9.19 -1.08
CA ALA A 120 -25.68 8.91 0.32
C ALA A 120 -24.87 7.61 0.52
N CYS A 121 -23.83 7.64 1.35
CA CYS A 121 -22.97 6.47 1.64
C CYS A 121 -22.55 6.41 3.11
N PHE A 122 -22.05 5.26 3.57
CA PHE A 122 -21.34 5.15 4.85
C PHE A 122 -19.84 4.84 4.70
N SER A 123 -19.45 4.30 3.55
CA SER A 123 -18.07 3.95 3.18
C SER A 123 -17.82 4.20 1.70
N GLY A 124 -16.57 4.50 1.33
CA GLY A 124 -16.16 4.65 -0.07
C GLY A 124 -16.41 3.39 -0.91
N SER A 125 -16.41 2.20 -0.30
CA SER A 125 -16.73 0.94 -0.97
C SER A 125 -18.18 0.85 -1.49
N GLU A 126 -19.10 1.70 -1.00
CA GLU A 126 -20.45 1.83 -1.54
C GLU A 126 -20.51 2.72 -2.78
N CYS A 127 -19.45 3.48 -3.06
CA CYS A 127 -19.42 4.50 -4.11
C CYS A 127 -18.83 3.96 -5.42
N GLN A 128 -19.39 4.41 -6.54
CA GLN A 128 -19.02 3.94 -7.87
C GLN A 128 -17.71 4.60 -8.34
N GLY A 129 -16.71 3.77 -8.64
CA GLY A 129 -15.39 4.17 -9.14
C GLY A 129 -14.23 3.62 -8.29
N VAL A 130 -13.09 3.38 -8.94
CA VAL A 130 -11.86 2.81 -8.34
C VAL A 130 -11.28 3.69 -7.24
N ASP A 131 -11.42 4.99 -7.44
CA ASP A 131 -11.04 6.03 -6.50
C ASP A 131 -12.31 6.73 -6.05
N ALA A 132 -13.38 6.03 -5.66
CA ALA A 132 -14.54 6.68 -5.06
C ALA A 132 -14.44 6.64 -3.53
N ASP A 133 -14.86 7.70 -2.86
CA ASP A 133 -14.84 7.82 -1.40
C ASP A 133 -16.16 8.41 -0.91
N CYS A 134 -16.45 8.15 0.36
CA CYS A 134 -17.60 8.68 1.03
C CYS A 134 -17.19 9.92 1.83
N GLU A 135 -17.35 11.08 1.23
CA GLU A 135 -17.02 12.35 1.89
C GLU A 135 -17.99 12.57 3.06
N LYS A 136 -17.43 12.60 4.28
CA LYS A 136 -18.15 12.85 5.53
C LYS A 136 -17.82 14.24 6.07
N GLU A 137 -18.74 14.78 6.87
CA GLU A 137 -18.48 16.00 7.63
C GLU A 137 -17.31 15.79 8.61
N ALA A 138 -16.54 16.86 8.86
CA ALA A 138 -15.27 16.79 9.57
C ALA A 138 -15.41 16.30 11.03
N ASP A 139 -16.57 16.51 11.64
CA ASP A 139 -16.92 16.09 12.99
C ASP A 139 -17.35 14.62 13.08
N CYS A 140 -17.38 13.87 11.96
CA CYS A 140 -17.87 12.49 11.94
C CYS A 140 -16.88 11.44 11.42
N ARG A 141 -15.59 11.59 11.73
CA ARG A 141 -14.57 10.63 11.28
C ARG A 141 -14.69 9.24 11.93
N ASP A 142 -15.24 9.14 13.14
CA ASP A 142 -15.31 7.89 13.91
C ASP A 142 -16.72 7.39 14.24
N ALA A 143 -17.75 8.11 13.79
CA ALA A 143 -19.15 7.74 14.01
C ALA A 143 -19.85 7.29 12.71
N CYS A 144 -20.98 6.62 12.88
CA CYS A 144 -21.82 6.14 11.78
C CYS A 144 -22.63 7.25 11.11
N CYS A 145 -21.96 8.32 10.66
CA CYS A 145 -22.62 9.33 9.83
C CYS A 145 -22.65 8.89 8.38
N GLN A 146 -23.78 9.25 7.79
CA GLN A 146 -23.99 9.25 6.37
C GLN A 146 -23.16 10.38 5.74
N GLY A 147 -22.37 10.03 4.74
CA GLY A 147 -21.66 10.97 3.87
C GLY A 147 -22.27 11.00 2.47
N VAL A 148 -21.50 11.55 1.52
CA VAL A 148 -21.88 11.64 0.12
C VAL A 148 -20.78 11.06 -0.77
N CYS A 149 -21.16 10.23 -1.74
CA CYS A 149 -20.21 9.66 -2.68
C CYS A 149 -19.56 10.75 -3.53
N LYS A 150 -18.23 10.72 -3.53
CA LYS A 150 -17.34 11.55 -4.36
C LYS A 150 -16.35 10.66 -5.08
N LEU A 151 -15.86 11.10 -6.22
CA LEU A 151 -14.66 10.51 -6.80
C LEU A 151 -13.45 11.04 -5.99
N ALA A 152 -12.93 10.20 -5.10
CA ALA A 152 -11.70 10.32 -4.30
C ALA A 152 -10.41 10.45 -5.11
N GLY A 153 -10.44 10.18 -6.42
CA GLY A 153 -9.31 10.48 -7.28
C GLY A 153 -9.19 11.98 -7.33
N GLY A 154 -8.17 12.53 -6.67
CA GLY A 154 -7.98 13.95 -6.48
C GLY A 154 -8.57 14.79 -7.61
N THR A 155 -9.62 15.56 -7.27
CA THR A 155 -10.45 16.26 -8.27
C THR A 155 -9.64 17.31 -9.03
N ALA A 156 -8.50 17.70 -8.46
CA ALA A 156 -7.55 18.59 -9.06
C ALA A 156 -6.88 17.90 -10.27
N GLY A 157 -7.42 18.21 -11.45
CA GLY A 157 -6.76 17.93 -12.72
C GLY A 157 -5.48 18.75 -12.89
N VAL A 158 -4.81 18.58 -14.03
CA VAL A 158 -3.55 19.29 -14.32
C VAL A 158 -3.69 20.81 -14.12
N GLY A 159 -2.76 21.39 -13.36
CA GLY A 159 -2.70 22.82 -13.04
C GLY A 159 -3.65 23.29 -11.94
N ALA A 160 -4.57 22.45 -11.47
CA ALA A 160 -5.43 22.79 -10.34
C ALA A 160 -4.62 22.84 -9.03
N PRO A 161 -4.99 23.73 -8.08
CA PRO A 161 -4.34 23.78 -6.78
C PRO A 161 -4.51 22.46 -6.04
N CYS A 162 -3.49 22.09 -5.29
CA CYS A 162 -3.48 20.84 -4.55
C CYS A 162 -2.83 21.00 -3.18
N ASP A 163 -3.30 20.19 -2.24
CA ASP A 163 -2.79 20.10 -0.89
C ASP A 163 -3.15 18.72 -0.30
N GLN A 164 -3.03 18.55 1.02
CA GLN A 164 -3.41 17.30 1.69
C GLN A 164 -4.91 17.01 1.65
N LYS A 165 -5.76 18.03 1.50
CA LYS A 165 -7.23 17.92 1.45
C LYS A 165 -7.75 17.81 0.02
N THR A 166 -7.00 18.33 -0.93
CA THR A 166 -7.27 18.33 -2.37
C THR A 166 -6.12 17.61 -3.06
N PRO A 167 -6.04 16.27 -2.93
CA PRO A 167 -5.02 15.51 -3.62
C PRO A 167 -5.18 15.67 -5.13
N CYS A 168 -4.14 15.30 -5.88
CA CYS A 168 -4.19 15.26 -7.33
C CYS A 168 -4.78 13.95 -7.84
N SER A 169 -5.26 13.94 -9.08
CA SER A 169 -5.64 12.70 -9.75
C SER A 169 -4.46 11.69 -9.73
N PRO A 170 -4.68 10.37 -9.73
CA PRO A 170 -3.63 9.36 -9.49
C PRO A 170 -2.40 9.45 -10.41
N ASP A 171 -2.57 9.95 -11.63
CA ASP A 171 -1.50 10.09 -12.63
C ASP A 171 -0.73 11.43 -12.50
N LEU A 172 -1.09 12.24 -11.50
CA LEU A 172 -0.55 13.56 -11.20
C LEU A 172 0.07 13.57 -9.80
N VAL A 173 1.02 14.46 -9.60
CA VAL A 173 1.68 14.71 -8.32
C VAL A 173 1.49 16.18 -7.93
N CYS A 174 1.33 16.44 -6.64
CA CYS A 174 1.15 17.80 -6.14
C CYS A 174 2.51 18.48 -5.97
N LEU A 175 2.90 19.34 -6.90
CA LEU A 175 4.24 19.96 -6.92
C LEU A 175 4.16 21.46 -6.68
N GLN A 176 5.23 22.02 -6.11
CA GLN A 176 5.38 23.46 -5.97
C GLN A 176 5.53 24.11 -7.36
N ASN A 177 4.79 25.18 -7.63
CA ASN A 177 4.91 25.88 -8.92
C ASN A 177 6.24 26.66 -8.96
N GLU A 178 6.97 26.56 -10.08
CA GLU A 178 8.19 27.34 -10.30
C GLU A 178 7.91 28.85 -10.13
N GLY A 179 8.75 29.51 -9.35
CA GLY A 179 8.66 30.96 -9.12
C GLY A 179 7.77 31.41 -7.95
N GLY A 180 7.08 30.51 -7.25
CA GLY A 180 6.54 30.85 -5.94
C GLY A 180 7.65 30.75 -4.91
N GLY A 181 8.29 31.90 -4.66
CA GLY A 181 9.46 31.99 -3.80
C GLY A 181 9.31 31.18 -2.52
N SER A 182 10.32 30.37 -2.22
CA SER A 182 10.59 29.72 -0.94
C SER A 182 10.95 30.79 0.11
N GLY A 183 10.03 31.74 0.33
CA GLY A 183 10.16 32.68 1.42
C GLY A 183 10.10 31.89 2.72
N ASP A 184 11.18 31.96 3.50
CA ASP A 184 11.40 31.33 4.81
C ASP A 184 10.38 31.71 5.91
N GLY A 185 9.18 32.16 5.53
CA GLY A 185 8.12 32.59 6.42
C GLY A 185 6.78 32.04 5.97
N GLY A 186 6.49 30.76 6.30
CA GLY A 186 5.15 30.22 6.53
C GLY A 186 4.02 30.70 5.61
N GLY A 187 4.31 30.92 4.33
CA GLY A 187 3.34 31.38 3.34
C GLY A 187 2.36 30.26 2.99
N PRO A 188 1.09 30.60 2.71
CA PRO A 188 -0.01 29.65 2.70
C PRO A 188 0.22 28.53 1.68
N GLU A 189 -0.32 27.36 2.00
CA GLU A 189 -0.32 26.08 1.28
C GLU A 189 -0.78 26.13 -0.20
N GLY A 190 -0.93 27.32 -0.81
CA GLY A 190 -1.59 27.57 -2.07
C GLY A 190 -0.71 27.73 -3.32
N ASN A 191 0.62 27.55 -3.25
CA ASN A 191 1.46 27.53 -4.47
C ASN A 191 1.90 26.13 -4.89
N ARG A 192 1.00 25.16 -4.77
CA ARG A 192 1.19 23.85 -5.37
C ARG A 192 0.10 23.60 -6.39
N SER A 193 0.44 22.90 -7.47
CA SER A 193 -0.55 22.45 -8.44
C SER A 193 -0.29 21.01 -8.85
N CYS A 194 -1.34 20.36 -9.35
CA CYS A 194 -1.24 19.02 -9.87
C CYS A 194 -0.51 19.02 -11.21
N GLN A 195 0.61 18.33 -11.27
CA GLN A 195 1.45 18.23 -12.46
C GLN A 195 1.58 16.76 -12.88
N PRO A 196 1.72 16.48 -14.18
CA PRO A 196 2.00 15.12 -14.64
C PRO A 196 3.33 14.63 -14.07
N ARG A 197 3.38 13.35 -13.70
CA ARG A 197 4.66 12.70 -13.39
C ARG A 197 5.55 12.68 -14.62
N VAL A 198 6.85 12.77 -14.40
CA VAL A 198 7.87 12.84 -15.46
C VAL A 198 8.55 11.48 -15.68
N GLY A 199 8.97 11.27 -16.92
CA GLY A 199 9.49 9.98 -17.39
C GLY A 199 11.00 9.80 -17.20
N PRO A 200 11.56 8.71 -17.77
CA PRO A 200 12.98 8.39 -17.66
C PRO A 200 13.87 9.54 -18.17
N GLY A 201 14.87 9.92 -17.38
CA GLY A 201 15.85 10.96 -17.73
C GLY A 201 15.31 12.40 -17.76
N SER A 202 14.03 12.60 -17.47
CA SER A 202 13.46 13.94 -17.32
C SER A 202 13.95 14.59 -16.03
N GLN A 203 13.97 15.93 -16.01
CA GLN A 203 14.32 16.69 -14.82
C GLN A 203 13.29 16.45 -13.72
N CYS A 204 13.77 16.35 -12.49
CA CYS A 204 12.95 16.22 -11.30
C CYS A 204 13.60 16.96 -10.13
N ASN A 205 12.77 17.47 -9.23
CA ASN A 205 13.20 18.18 -8.02
C ASN A 205 12.61 17.57 -6.73
N ASP A 206 11.63 16.68 -6.85
CA ASP A 206 10.98 15.98 -5.74
C ASP A 206 11.06 14.45 -5.95
N PRO A 207 11.29 13.65 -4.88
CA PRO A 207 11.38 12.19 -4.97
C PRO A 207 10.20 11.51 -5.67
N PHE A 208 9.00 12.11 -5.63
CA PHE A 208 7.77 11.54 -6.15
C PHE A 208 7.36 12.09 -7.53
N GLU A 209 8.18 12.95 -8.14
CA GLU A 209 7.91 13.50 -9.48
C GLU A 209 7.96 12.47 -10.59
N CYS A 210 8.75 11.42 -10.41
CA CYS A 210 8.94 10.40 -11.41
C CYS A 210 7.72 9.46 -11.51
N ILE A 211 7.53 8.87 -12.68
CA ILE A 211 6.57 7.78 -12.88
C ILE A 211 6.95 6.54 -12.04
N GLU A 212 5.98 5.68 -11.76
CA GLU A 212 6.19 4.47 -10.95
C GLU A 212 7.37 3.61 -11.45
N GLY A 213 8.21 3.14 -10.52
CA GLY A 213 9.43 2.38 -10.82
C GLY A 213 10.64 3.26 -11.17
N TYR A 214 10.51 4.57 -11.07
CA TYR A 214 11.59 5.54 -11.21
C TYR A 214 11.70 6.40 -9.95
N GLY A 215 12.93 6.69 -9.53
CA GLY A 215 13.21 7.64 -8.46
C GLY A 215 13.85 8.91 -9.02
N CYS A 216 13.69 10.03 -8.31
CA CYS A 216 14.46 11.23 -8.59
C CYS A 216 15.83 11.13 -7.93
N ASP A 217 16.93 11.24 -8.67
CA ASP A 217 18.28 11.32 -8.08
C ASP A 217 18.59 12.79 -7.71
N PRO A 218 18.71 13.14 -6.42
CA PRO A 218 19.03 14.51 -6.01
C PRO A 218 20.37 15.02 -6.54
N ALA A 219 21.31 14.12 -6.87
CA ALA A 219 22.63 14.50 -7.36
C ALA A 219 22.60 15.00 -8.81
N THR A 220 21.76 14.40 -9.66
CA THR A 220 21.64 14.78 -11.08
C THR A 220 20.39 15.60 -11.38
N GLY A 221 19.39 15.58 -10.49
CA GLY A 221 18.07 16.16 -10.71
C GLY A 221 17.32 15.48 -11.85
N THR A 222 17.48 14.16 -12.02
CA THR A 222 16.83 13.41 -13.10
C THR A 222 16.22 12.10 -12.65
N CYS A 223 15.12 11.70 -13.27
CA CYS A 223 14.49 10.41 -13.03
C CYS A 223 15.33 9.24 -13.56
N PHE A 224 15.61 8.26 -12.70
CA PHE A 224 16.34 7.03 -13.05
C PHE A 224 15.48 5.80 -12.76
N LYS A 225 15.67 4.71 -13.51
CA LYS A 225 14.95 3.45 -13.27
C LYS A 225 15.50 2.82 -11.99
N GLN A 226 14.63 2.54 -11.02
CA GLN A 226 15.02 1.76 -9.85
C GLN A 226 15.28 0.30 -10.27
N ALA A 227 16.25 -0.34 -9.63
CA ALA A 227 16.59 -1.72 -9.94
C ALA A 227 15.53 -2.67 -9.38
N ASP A 228 15.11 -3.62 -10.20
CA ASP A 228 14.21 -4.69 -9.79
C ASP A 228 14.89 -5.57 -8.71
N SER A 229 14.10 -6.35 -7.98
CA SER A 229 14.62 -7.18 -6.90
C SER A 229 15.77 -8.10 -7.37
N LYS A 230 16.89 -8.14 -6.64
CA LYS A 230 18.13 -8.87 -6.98
C LYS A 230 18.89 -8.38 -8.22
N ALA A 231 18.44 -7.31 -8.89
CA ALA A 231 19.15 -6.74 -10.03
C ALA A 231 20.32 -5.85 -9.57
N THR A 232 21.19 -5.52 -10.53
CA THR A 232 22.27 -4.55 -10.30
C THR A 232 21.70 -3.16 -10.07
N CYS A 233 22.14 -2.51 -8.99
CA CYS A 233 21.72 -1.17 -8.59
C CYS A 233 22.94 -0.23 -8.52
N ASN A 234 22.68 1.08 -8.52
CA ASN A 234 23.74 2.06 -8.34
C ASN A 234 23.83 2.49 -6.86
N PRO A 235 24.88 2.09 -6.12
CA PRO A 235 25.01 2.40 -4.69
C PRO A 235 25.39 3.87 -4.41
N THR A 236 25.70 4.65 -5.45
CA THR A 236 26.07 6.06 -5.30
C THR A 236 24.88 7.02 -5.39
N LEU A 237 23.67 6.50 -5.62
CA LEU A 237 22.47 7.32 -5.70
C LEU A 237 22.15 7.93 -4.33
N ALA A 238 21.74 9.19 -4.33
CA ALA A 238 21.21 9.86 -3.13
C ALA A 238 19.70 9.60 -2.92
N ALA A 239 19.20 8.49 -3.46
CA ALA A 239 17.79 8.09 -3.51
C ALA A 239 17.68 6.55 -3.39
N PRO A 240 16.48 5.99 -3.14
CA PRO A 240 16.29 4.54 -3.14
C PRO A 240 16.63 3.96 -4.51
N GLY A 241 17.73 3.22 -4.60
CA GLY A 241 18.20 2.61 -5.84
C GLY A 241 17.44 1.33 -6.25
N CYS A 242 16.59 0.80 -5.37
CA CYS A 242 15.84 -0.45 -5.55
C CYS A 242 14.35 -0.17 -5.58
N ALA A 243 13.62 -0.92 -6.42
CA ALA A 243 12.19 -0.68 -6.67
C ALA A 243 11.30 -1.24 -5.55
N ALA A 244 11.76 -2.26 -4.83
CA ALA A 244 11.09 -2.78 -3.65
C ALA A 244 11.49 -1.96 -2.41
N GLN A 245 10.52 -1.44 -1.67
CA GLN A 245 10.79 -0.55 -0.52
C GLN A 245 11.48 -1.26 0.66
N ALA A 246 11.36 -2.59 0.72
CA ALA A 246 11.99 -3.42 1.73
C ALA A 246 13.38 -3.93 1.30
N GLU A 247 13.91 -3.43 0.18
CA GLU A 247 15.27 -3.68 -0.29
C GLU A 247 16.11 -2.41 -0.28
N TYR A 248 17.42 -2.59 -0.22
CA TYR A 248 18.38 -1.50 -0.38
C TYR A 248 19.47 -1.90 -1.37
N CYS A 249 20.14 -0.89 -1.93
CA CYS A 249 21.29 -1.13 -2.80
C CYS A 249 22.52 -1.41 -1.94
N ASP A 250 22.95 -2.66 -1.90
CA ASP A 250 24.14 -3.07 -1.16
C ASP A 250 25.41 -2.57 -1.85
N THR A 251 26.24 -1.83 -1.11
CA THR A 251 27.41 -1.14 -1.66
C THR A 251 28.51 -2.10 -2.10
N ALA A 252 28.62 -3.25 -1.44
CA ALA A 252 29.65 -4.25 -1.73
C ALA A 252 29.34 -5.04 -3.00
N SER A 253 28.10 -5.46 -3.18
CA SER A 253 27.64 -6.26 -4.32
C SER A 253 27.10 -5.44 -5.48
N SER A 254 26.71 -4.18 -5.24
CA SER A 254 25.92 -3.36 -6.19
C SER A 254 24.65 -4.08 -6.64
N THR A 255 23.98 -4.78 -5.72
CA THR A 255 22.72 -5.47 -5.99
C THR A 255 21.65 -5.09 -4.99
N CYS A 256 20.39 -5.09 -5.43
CA CYS A 256 19.26 -4.93 -4.54
C CYS A 256 19.08 -6.18 -3.68
N VAL A 257 19.16 -5.98 -2.37
CA VAL A 257 19.02 -7.05 -1.38
C VAL A 257 18.04 -6.63 -0.29
N PRO A 258 17.36 -7.58 0.36
CA PRO A 258 16.47 -7.28 1.48
C PRO A 258 17.16 -6.51 2.59
N LEU A 259 16.44 -5.57 3.21
CA LEU A 259 16.87 -4.91 4.43
C LEU A 259 17.07 -5.95 5.57
N PRO A 260 18.01 -5.69 6.49
CA PRO A 260 18.29 -6.62 7.58
C PRO A 260 17.09 -6.77 8.52
N GLY A 261 16.71 -8.02 8.78
CA GLY A 261 15.64 -8.38 9.71
C GLY A 261 16.11 -8.44 11.17
N ASP A 262 15.23 -8.94 12.03
CA ASP A 262 15.46 -9.06 13.47
C ASP A 262 16.78 -9.80 13.82
N GLY A 263 17.56 -9.21 14.73
CA GLY A 263 18.87 -9.70 15.17
C GLY A 263 20.04 -9.46 14.21
N GLN A 264 19.80 -8.93 13.00
CA GLN A 264 20.86 -8.60 12.05
C GLN A 264 21.41 -7.18 12.29
N PRO A 265 22.66 -6.87 11.89
CA PRO A 265 23.21 -5.52 12.02
C PRO A 265 22.44 -4.53 11.14
N CYS A 266 22.25 -3.32 11.64
CA CYS A 266 21.64 -2.25 10.84
C CYS A 266 22.54 -1.88 9.66
N VAL A 267 21.93 -1.43 8.57
CA VAL A 267 22.66 -0.97 7.38
C VAL A 267 22.62 0.55 7.27
N THR A 268 23.75 1.12 6.84
CA THR A 268 23.88 2.54 6.53
C THR A 268 24.54 2.66 5.17
N ASN A 269 23.94 3.43 4.26
CA ASN A 269 24.50 3.77 2.95
C ASN A 269 24.29 5.27 2.64
N GLY A 270 24.47 5.68 1.38
CA GLY A 270 24.33 7.08 0.98
C GLY A 270 22.91 7.67 1.11
N PHE A 271 21.89 6.82 1.25
CA PHE A 271 20.48 7.21 1.31
C PHE A 271 19.80 6.81 2.64
N VAL A 272 20.04 5.60 3.14
CA VAL A 272 19.47 5.11 4.40
C VAL A 272 20.50 5.15 5.52
N THR A 273 20.06 5.58 6.71
CA THR A 273 20.86 5.55 7.95
C THR A 273 20.17 4.65 8.95
N ASP A 274 20.91 3.72 9.55
CA ASP A 274 20.40 2.82 10.60
C ASP A 274 19.13 2.06 10.17
N ALA A 275 19.15 1.52 8.94
CA ALA A 275 17.98 0.91 8.33
C ALA A 275 17.83 -0.57 8.69
N CYS A 276 16.59 -1.01 8.81
CA CYS A 276 16.15 -2.37 9.07
C CYS A 276 14.95 -2.71 8.18
N ALA A 277 14.58 -3.99 8.10
CA ALA A 277 13.33 -4.41 7.47
C ALA A 277 12.16 -3.63 8.08
N LEU A 278 11.09 -3.39 7.29
CA LEU A 278 10.00 -2.47 7.67
C LEU A 278 9.21 -2.90 8.92
N TYR A 279 9.40 -4.12 9.40
CA TYR A 279 8.87 -4.63 10.66
C TYR A 279 9.85 -4.55 11.84
N ALA A 280 10.99 -3.89 11.69
CA ALA A 280 12.06 -3.79 12.67
C ALA A 280 12.65 -2.37 12.71
N GLN A 281 13.24 -2.01 13.84
CA GLN A 281 13.90 -0.72 14.05
C GLN A 281 15.36 -0.94 14.48
N CYS A 282 16.26 -0.05 14.07
CA CYS A 282 17.65 -0.14 14.52
C CYS A 282 17.81 0.33 15.96
N VAL A 283 18.23 -0.59 16.83
CA VAL A 283 18.49 -0.32 18.25
C VAL A 283 19.92 -0.73 18.55
N MET A 284 20.76 0.25 18.88
CA MET A 284 22.18 0.04 19.20
C MET A 284 22.94 -0.73 18.10
N GLY A 285 22.65 -0.45 16.83
CA GLY A 285 23.31 -1.08 15.68
C GLY A 285 22.82 -2.49 15.33
N THR A 286 21.76 -2.97 16.00
CA THR A 286 21.07 -4.24 15.66
C THR A 286 19.61 -3.97 15.37
N CYS A 287 19.08 -4.61 14.34
CA CYS A 287 17.66 -4.56 14.03
C CYS A 287 16.87 -5.34 15.08
N GLN A 288 15.95 -4.65 15.74
CA GLN A 288 15.03 -5.24 16.72
C GLN A 288 13.62 -5.22 16.13
N ARG A 289 12.95 -6.39 16.14
CA ARG A 289 11.56 -6.50 15.70
C ARG A 289 10.66 -5.50 16.44
N LEU A 290 9.78 -4.83 15.71
CA LEU A 290 8.74 -3.98 16.28
C LEU A 290 7.77 -4.81 17.14
N PRO A 291 7.30 -4.29 18.28
CA PRO A 291 6.46 -5.05 19.19
C PRO A 291 5.09 -5.38 18.58
N SER A 292 4.62 -6.60 18.81
CA SER A 292 3.28 -7.07 18.46
C SER A 292 2.23 -6.58 19.47
N ALA A 293 0.96 -6.94 19.24
CA ALA A 293 -0.12 -6.58 20.15
C ALA A 293 0.19 -6.99 21.60
N ASP A 294 -0.19 -6.12 22.55
CA ASP A 294 0.00 -6.24 24.00
C ASP A 294 1.47 -6.22 24.48
N GLN A 295 2.43 -5.93 23.60
CA GLN A 295 3.84 -5.73 23.98
C GLN A 295 4.16 -4.24 24.19
N ALA A 296 5.16 -3.94 25.02
CA ALA A 296 5.62 -2.58 25.25
C ALA A 296 6.18 -1.96 23.97
N CYS A 297 5.85 -0.69 23.69
CA CYS A 297 6.29 -0.01 22.48
C CYS A 297 7.81 0.12 22.38
N LEU A 298 8.34 0.07 21.16
CA LEU A 298 9.75 0.30 20.89
C LEU A 298 9.91 1.70 20.32
N ASN A 299 10.44 2.63 21.12
CA ASN A 299 10.57 4.04 20.73
C ASN A 299 9.26 4.69 20.23
N GLY A 300 8.12 4.26 20.78
CA GLY A 300 6.79 4.74 20.37
C GLY A 300 6.24 4.08 19.10
N GLU A 301 6.96 3.10 18.54
CA GLU A 301 6.55 2.37 17.35
C GLU A 301 6.07 0.95 17.70
N CYS A 302 5.18 0.44 16.85
CA CYS A 302 4.55 -0.87 16.95
C CYS A 302 4.54 -1.55 15.58
N LEU A 303 4.37 -2.87 15.57
CA LEU A 303 4.33 -3.63 14.32
C LEU A 303 3.08 -3.26 13.49
N GLY A 304 3.28 -3.02 12.20
CA GLY A 304 2.17 -2.88 11.23
C GLY A 304 1.31 -1.65 11.49
N LEU A 305 -0.01 -1.86 11.68
CA LEU A 305 -0.99 -0.80 11.93
C LEU A 305 -1.43 -0.78 13.41
N LEU A 306 -0.61 -1.30 14.31
CA LEU A 306 -0.83 -1.17 15.75
C LEU A 306 -0.49 0.26 16.20
N GLU A 307 -1.26 0.76 17.16
CA GLU A 307 -1.02 2.07 17.77
C GLU A 307 -0.34 1.89 19.13
N CYS A 308 0.70 2.69 19.37
CA CYS A 308 1.31 2.76 20.69
C CYS A 308 0.41 3.57 21.63
N SER A 309 -0.27 2.88 22.55
CA SER A 309 -1.25 3.48 23.45
C SER A 309 -0.97 3.09 24.90
N GLY A 310 -1.15 4.05 25.81
CA GLY A 310 -0.83 3.88 27.24
C GLY A 310 0.08 4.99 27.74
N GLY A 311 -0.51 5.95 28.45
CA GLY A 311 0.22 7.13 28.92
C GLY A 311 -0.67 8.33 29.22
N GLU A 312 -1.96 8.15 29.56
CA GLU A 312 -2.89 9.25 29.86
C GLU A 312 -2.47 10.14 31.07
N GLY A 313 -1.32 9.87 31.69
CA GLY A 313 -0.81 10.60 32.86
C GLY A 313 0.42 11.48 32.65
N GLY A 314 0.88 11.74 31.42
CA GLY A 314 2.14 12.49 31.21
C GLY A 314 3.37 11.79 31.81
N GLY A 315 3.26 10.50 32.10
CA GLY A 315 4.36 9.63 32.50
C GLY A 315 5.25 9.30 31.31
N GLN A 316 6.47 8.85 31.58
CA GLN A 316 7.40 8.43 30.53
C GLN A 316 6.77 7.32 29.66
N PRO A 317 7.10 7.27 28.36
CA PRO A 317 6.53 6.33 27.38
C PRO A 317 6.81 4.83 27.66
N THR A 318 7.35 4.48 28.83
CA THR A 318 7.74 3.11 29.19
C THR A 318 6.56 2.17 29.47
N ASP A 319 5.37 2.73 29.73
CA ASP A 319 4.17 1.95 30.04
C ASP A 319 3.23 1.82 28.83
N ALA A 320 3.60 2.39 27.68
CA ALA A 320 2.80 2.30 26.47
C ALA A 320 2.90 0.90 25.86
N VAL A 321 1.76 0.36 25.44
CA VAL A 321 1.65 -0.96 24.80
C VAL A 321 1.06 -0.83 23.40
N CYS A 322 1.45 -1.75 22.53
CA CYS A 322 0.92 -1.80 21.17
C CYS A 322 -0.48 -2.39 21.19
N LEU A 323 -1.48 -1.60 20.82
CA LEU A 323 -2.86 -2.02 20.73
C LEU A 323 -3.34 -2.00 19.28
N PRO A 324 -4.27 -2.89 18.90
CA PRO A 324 -4.98 -2.75 17.63
C PRO A 324 -5.64 -1.38 17.57
N LEU A 325 -5.53 -0.70 16.42
CA LEU A 325 -6.37 0.47 16.13
C LEU A 325 -7.83 0.08 16.40
N GLN A 326 -8.48 0.79 17.31
CA GLN A 326 -9.85 0.50 17.71
C GLN A 326 -10.72 0.44 16.45
N PRO A 327 -11.42 -0.65 16.15
CA PRO A 327 -12.25 -0.71 14.96
C PRO A 327 -13.36 0.34 15.09
N SER A 328 -13.53 1.21 14.08
CA SER A 328 -14.74 2.03 14.00
C SER A 328 -15.96 1.10 13.91
N PRO A 329 -17.11 1.51 14.46
CA PRO A 329 -18.33 0.73 14.34
C PRO A 329 -18.69 0.49 12.87
N VAL A 330 -19.14 -0.74 12.56
CA VAL A 330 -19.78 -1.05 11.27
C VAL A 330 -21.17 -0.42 11.29
N CYS A 331 -21.52 0.31 10.24
CA CYS A 331 -22.72 1.13 10.19
C CYS A 331 -23.78 0.42 9.38
N VAL A 332 -24.83 -0.05 10.04
CA VAL A 332 -25.97 -0.69 9.38
C VAL A 332 -27.17 0.25 9.50
N LEU A 333 -27.92 0.43 8.40
CA LEU A 333 -29.18 1.16 8.38
C LEU A 333 -30.30 0.37 9.09
#